data_AF-A0AAU7C9Q9-F1
#
_entry.id   AF-A0AAU7C9Q9-F1
#
_cell.length_a   1.000
_cell.length_b   1.000
_cell.length_c   1.000
_cell.angle_alpha   90.00
_cell.angle_beta   90.00
_cell.angle_gamma   90.00
#
_symmetry.space_group_name_H-M   'P 1'
#
loop_
_entity.id
_entity.type
_entity.pdbx_description
1 polymer ?
#
loop_
_entity_poly.entity_id
_entity_poly.type
_entity_poly.pdbx_seq_one_letter_code
_entity_poly.pdbx_strand_id
1 'polypeptide(L)'
;MRDYTSSQKLSVDQGAAGTPLTAGQPAQCCDSRRSFLRGATATAVAVPSLIVATSSSVLAAKSKPKPKPKPVPLPHVEVDRKVVQVLIHEIQNDEATHVTILQKLLDDSDNPLNPKIRPTPVLNLSSLVQHNLQSFLTTAAAFENTGSGTYGGALFAVQQTEEYFPTAVGLCTVESRHASFLNALLSQPLVPDFAAVESPIQQGVTLSRVAPFVSDPVVGFPSFDPVNASDPNNFRILDFLLFLEYIEAAFYRINVPRFFP
;
A
#
# COMPACT_ATOMS: atom_id res chain seq x y z
N MET A 1 13.92 -43.97 -47.73
CA MET A 1 13.70 -45.21 -48.49
C MET A 1 13.79 -46.36 -47.50
N ARG A 2 12.73 -47.18 -47.38
CA ARG A 2 12.47 -48.29 -46.44
C ARG A 2 12.08 -47.86 -45.01
N ASP A 3 11.03 -48.36 -44.36
CA ASP A 3 9.94 -49.27 -44.76
C ASP A 3 8.69 -49.02 -43.88
N TYR A 4 7.55 -49.39 -44.43
CA TYR A 4 6.17 -49.33 -43.93
C TYR A 4 5.78 -50.70 -43.35
N THR A 5 5.10 -50.77 -42.20
CA THR A 5 4.05 -51.76 -41.81
C THR A 5 3.56 -51.37 -40.40
N SER A 6 2.35 -50.83 -40.15
CA SER A 6 0.97 -51.32 -40.33
C SER A 6 0.43 -52.15 -39.15
N SER A 7 -0.58 -51.56 -38.48
CA SER A 7 -1.84 -52.17 -37.98
C SER A 7 -1.75 -53.24 -36.85
N GLN A 8 -2.68 -53.42 -35.90
CA GLN A 8 -4.11 -53.12 -35.85
C GLN A 8 -4.67 -53.35 -34.41
N LYS A 9 -5.64 -52.51 -34.02
CA LYS A 9 -6.86 -52.66 -33.17
C LYS A 9 -7.14 -53.95 -32.37
N LEU A 10 -7.77 -53.79 -31.18
CA LEU A 10 -9.19 -54.07 -30.81
C LEU A 10 -9.30 -54.09 -29.25
N SER A 11 -10.09 -53.23 -28.58
CA SER A 11 -11.58 -53.23 -28.37
C SER A 11 -11.99 -54.15 -27.19
N VAL A 12 -12.44 -53.63 -26.04
CA VAL A 12 -13.82 -53.26 -25.60
C VAL A 12 -14.38 -54.26 -24.57
N ASP A 13 -14.83 -53.77 -23.40
CA ASP A 13 -16.18 -53.90 -22.78
C ASP A 13 -16.08 -53.59 -21.26
N GLN A 14 -16.78 -52.60 -20.68
CA GLN A 14 -18.23 -52.41 -20.38
C GLN A 14 -18.77 -53.12 -19.13
N GLY A 15 -19.58 -52.36 -18.37
CA GLY A 15 -20.50 -52.79 -17.30
C GLY A 15 -20.44 -51.87 -16.08
N ALA A 16 -21.19 -50.75 -15.97
CA ALA A 16 -22.61 -50.62 -15.58
C ALA A 16 -22.88 -51.04 -14.11
N ALA A 17 -23.69 -50.41 -13.24
CA ALA A 17 -24.53 -49.21 -13.20
C ALA A 17 -24.99 -49.05 -11.72
N GLY A 18 -25.43 -47.87 -11.27
CA GLY A 18 -26.17 -47.74 -10.00
C GLY A 18 -26.30 -46.31 -9.43
N THR A 19 -27.48 -45.72 -9.59
CA THR A 19 -28.05 -44.53 -8.90
C THR A 19 -29.47 -44.98 -8.45
N PRO A 20 -30.22 -44.39 -7.45
CA PRO A 20 -30.22 -42.96 -7.07
C PRO A 20 -30.64 -42.51 -5.62
N LEU A 21 -30.52 -41.19 -5.36
CA LEU A 21 -31.23 -40.29 -4.39
C LEU A 21 -31.11 -40.58 -2.86
N THR A 22 -30.94 -39.63 -1.92
CA THR A 22 -31.62 -38.32 -1.72
C THR A 22 -30.95 -37.47 -0.60
N ALA A 23 -31.04 -36.14 -0.73
CA ALA A 23 -31.21 -35.07 0.27
C ALA A 23 -30.29 -34.89 1.51
N GLY A 24 -29.76 -33.67 1.66
CA GLY A 24 -29.40 -33.07 2.96
C GLY A 24 -28.30 -32.02 2.94
N GLN A 25 -28.63 -30.76 2.61
CA GLN A 25 -27.79 -29.59 2.97
C GLN A 25 -27.73 -29.45 4.50
N PRO A 26 -26.70 -28.75 5.02
CA PRO A 26 -26.99 -27.37 5.41
C PRO A 26 -25.93 -26.38 4.93
N ALA A 27 -26.42 -25.26 4.39
CA ALA A 27 -25.69 -24.00 4.34
C ALA A 27 -25.62 -23.45 5.77
N GLN A 28 -24.41 -23.28 6.30
CA GLN A 28 -24.16 -22.45 7.48
C GLN A 28 -23.36 -21.23 7.05
N CYS A 29 -24.09 -20.14 6.86
CA CYS A 29 -23.61 -18.79 6.99
C CYS A 29 -23.03 -18.62 8.40
N CYS A 30 -21.77 -18.24 8.51
CA CYS A 30 -21.18 -17.77 9.77
C CYS A 30 -20.41 -16.48 9.48
N ASP A 31 -21.17 -15.39 9.63
CA ASP A 31 -20.75 -14.01 9.79
C ASP A 31 -19.70 -13.92 10.93
N SER A 32 -18.42 -13.78 10.59
CA SER A 32 -17.34 -13.61 11.59
C SER A 32 -17.30 -12.14 12.04
N ARG A 33 -18.31 -11.73 12.80
CA ARG A 33 -18.24 -10.52 13.61
C ARG A 33 -17.60 -10.87 14.94
N ARG A 34 -16.34 -10.45 15.13
CA ARG A 34 -15.66 -10.46 16.43
C ARG A 34 -16.47 -9.63 17.43
N SER A 35 -17.28 -10.32 18.22
CA SER A 35 -17.90 -9.80 19.43
C SER A 35 -16.84 -9.78 20.53
N PHE A 36 -16.37 -8.59 20.88
CA PHE A 36 -15.79 -8.33 22.20
C PHE A 36 -16.94 -8.19 23.21
N LEU A 37 -16.71 -8.68 24.43
CA LEU A 37 -17.56 -8.62 25.63
C LEU A 37 -18.49 -9.82 25.86
N ARG A 38 -17.93 -10.88 26.45
CA ARG A 38 -18.64 -11.69 27.44
C ARG A 38 -18.15 -11.32 28.83
N GLY A 39 -19.08 -10.98 29.72
CA GLY A 39 -18.80 -10.83 31.14
C GLY A 39 -19.94 -10.19 31.93
N ALA A 40 -20.97 -10.99 32.25
CA ALA A 40 -21.73 -11.01 33.52
C ALA A 40 -23.20 -11.38 33.28
N THR A 41 -23.54 -12.61 33.63
CA THR A 41 -24.91 -13.08 33.82
C THR A 41 -25.40 -12.71 35.21
N ALA A 42 -26.59 -12.10 35.30
CA ALA A 42 -27.48 -12.30 36.44
C ALA A 42 -28.94 -12.20 35.95
N THR A 43 -29.66 -13.27 36.21
CA THR A 43 -31.06 -13.55 35.88
C THR A 43 -32.04 -12.76 36.72
N ALA A 44 -33.11 -12.21 36.12
CA ALA A 44 -34.46 -12.21 36.69
C ALA A 44 -35.52 -11.85 35.61
N VAL A 45 -36.70 -12.43 35.76
CA VAL A 45 -37.77 -12.62 34.78
C VAL A 45 -38.96 -11.68 35.04
N ALA A 46 -39.70 -11.35 33.96
CA ALA A 46 -41.13 -11.03 33.86
C ALA A 46 -41.70 -9.57 33.97
N VAL A 47 -42.03 -9.02 32.77
CA VAL A 47 -43.26 -8.34 32.23
C VAL A 47 -43.94 -7.12 32.95
N PRO A 48 -44.80 -6.32 32.27
CA PRO A 48 -44.60 -4.86 32.14
C PRO A 48 -45.72 -4.03 32.80
N SER A 49 -45.43 -2.78 33.17
CA SER A 49 -46.51 -1.80 33.41
C SER A 49 -46.03 -0.39 33.10
N LEU A 50 -46.71 0.17 32.10
CA LEU A 50 -46.77 1.54 31.66
C LEU A 50 -46.90 2.52 32.86
N ILE A 51 -45.96 3.45 33.04
CA ILE A 51 -46.22 4.71 33.76
C ILE A 51 -45.65 5.88 32.96
N VAL A 52 -46.57 6.78 32.65
CA VAL A 52 -46.44 8.05 31.93
C VAL A 52 -45.58 9.04 32.71
N ALA A 53 -44.85 9.86 31.96
CA ALA A 53 -43.97 10.93 32.41
C ALA A 53 -44.60 11.93 33.40
N THR A 54 -43.80 12.35 34.40
CA THR A 54 -43.85 13.72 34.93
C THR A 54 -42.43 14.24 35.15
N SER A 55 -42.12 15.32 34.44
CA SER A 55 -40.86 16.05 34.53
C SER A 55 -40.74 16.72 35.90
N SER A 56 -39.62 16.48 36.59
CA SER A 56 -39.20 17.31 37.74
C SER A 56 -37.76 17.75 37.51
N SER A 57 -37.62 19.04 37.26
CA SER A 57 -36.39 19.78 37.03
C SER A 57 -35.44 19.65 38.22
N VAL A 58 -34.36 18.88 38.08
CA VAL A 58 -33.25 18.91 39.04
C VAL A 58 -32.31 20.04 38.65
N LEU A 59 -32.21 21.03 39.52
CA LEU A 59 -31.31 22.19 39.43
C LEU A 59 -29.85 21.72 39.30
N ALA A 60 -29.29 21.83 38.10
CA ALA A 60 -27.86 21.69 37.86
C ALA A 60 -27.13 22.93 38.40
N ALA A 61 -26.42 22.78 39.52
CA ALA A 61 -25.45 23.76 39.99
C ALA A 61 -24.32 23.89 38.95
N LYS A 62 -24.23 25.05 38.28
CA LYS A 62 -23.16 25.35 37.32
C LYS A 62 -21.81 25.43 38.04
N SER A 63 -20.99 24.39 37.94
CA SER A 63 -19.57 24.49 38.25
C SER A 63 -18.90 25.46 37.27
N LYS A 64 -18.22 26.49 37.78
CA LYS A 64 -17.44 27.42 36.94
C LYS A 64 -16.38 26.62 36.15
N PRO A 65 -16.25 26.80 34.83
CA PRO A 65 -15.22 26.14 34.06
C PRO A 65 -13.84 26.58 34.58
N LYS A 66 -12.96 25.61 34.88
CA LYS A 66 -11.55 25.89 35.16
C LYS A 66 -10.96 26.67 33.97
N PRO A 67 -10.16 27.72 34.21
CA PRO A 67 -9.52 28.44 33.11
C PRO A 67 -8.66 27.45 32.32
N LYS A 68 -8.89 27.39 31.00
CA LYS A 68 -8.04 26.62 30.09
C LYS A 68 -6.59 27.10 30.30
N PRO A 69 -5.62 26.20 30.51
CA PRO A 69 -4.23 26.60 30.58
C PRO A 69 -3.91 27.39 29.30
N LYS A 70 -3.32 28.58 29.49
CA LYS A 70 -2.89 29.40 28.35
C LYS A 70 -1.92 28.54 27.54
N PRO A 71 -2.07 28.46 26.20
CA PRO A 71 -1.07 27.81 25.37
C PRO A 71 0.28 28.42 25.72
N VAL A 72 1.21 27.61 26.24
CA VAL A 72 2.60 28.03 26.33
C VAL A 72 3.06 28.11 24.88
N PRO A 73 3.45 29.28 24.36
CA PRO A 73 4.03 29.36 23.04
C PRO A 73 5.24 28.44 23.06
N LEU A 74 5.22 27.38 22.26
CA LEU A 74 6.43 26.63 22.00
C LEU A 74 7.44 27.65 21.43
N PRO A 75 8.70 27.67 21.90
CA PRO A 75 9.73 28.42 21.20
C PRO A 75 9.67 28.02 19.72
N HIS A 76 9.84 28.98 18.81
CA HIS A 76 9.87 28.69 17.37
C HIS A 76 10.83 27.51 17.14
N VAL A 77 10.27 26.33 16.82
CA VAL A 77 11.05 25.14 16.52
C VAL A 77 11.57 25.33 15.11
N GLU A 78 12.73 25.95 15.00
CA GLU A 78 13.47 25.98 13.75
C GLU A 78 14.14 24.63 13.57
N VAL A 79 13.81 23.94 12.48
CA VAL A 79 14.49 22.69 12.12
C VAL A 79 15.86 23.06 11.55
N ASP A 80 16.92 22.60 12.21
CA ASP A 80 18.30 22.83 11.77
C ASP A 80 18.48 22.25 10.35
N ARG A 81 19.04 23.06 9.44
CA ARG A 81 19.36 22.64 8.07
C ARG A 81 20.23 21.38 8.03
N LYS A 82 21.12 21.17 9.01
CA LYS A 82 21.92 19.94 9.12
C LYS A 82 21.06 18.72 9.42
N VAL A 83 20.01 18.87 10.24
CA VAL A 83 19.05 17.80 10.50
C VAL A 83 18.28 17.49 9.22
N VAL A 84 17.82 18.52 8.50
CA VAL A 84 17.17 18.33 7.18
C VAL A 84 18.10 17.62 6.22
N GLN A 85 19.37 18.00 6.16
CA GLN A 85 20.36 17.34 5.31
C GLN A 85 20.49 15.84 5.65
N VAL A 86 20.66 15.49 6.93
CA VAL A 86 20.76 14.08 7.35
C VAL A 86 19.53 13.29 6.93
N LEU A 87 18.33 13.83 7.16
CA LEU A 87 17.08 13.15 6.83
C LEU A 87 16.84 13.05 5.31
N ILE A 88 17.26 14.03 4.51
CA ILE A 88 17.20 13.92 3.05
C ILE A 88 18.18 12.86 2.51
N HIS A 89 19.36 12.73 3.13
CA HIS A 89 20.31 11.66 2.81
C HIS A 89 19.80 10.29 3.27
N GLU A 90 19.06 10.22 4.38
CA GLU A 90 18.36 8.99 4.80
C GLU A 90 17.37 8.53 3.73
N ILE A 91 16.46 9.41 3.29
CA ILE A 91 15.50 9.12 2.22
C ILE A 91 16.22 8.65 0.95
N GLN A 92 17.27 9.36 0.50
CA GLN A 92 18.05 8.94 -0.66
C GLN A 92 18.59 7.50 -0.54
N ASN A 93 19.08 7.13 0.64
CA ASN A 93 19.64 5.79 0.88
C ASN A 93 18.54 4.73 0.97
N ASP A 94 17.39 5.08 1.54
CA ASP A 94 16.23 4.21 1.63
C ASP A 94 15.69 3.90 0.23
N GLU A 95 15.50 4.90 -0.65
CA GLU A 95 15.07 4.65 -2.04
C GLU A 95 16.04 3.73 -2.81
N ALA A 96 17.34 3.91 -2.62
CA ALA A 96 18.33 3.02 -3.21
C ALA A 96 18.25 1.58 -2.65
N THR A 97 17.88 1.46 -1.37
CA THR A 97 17.72 0.18 -0.68
C THR A 97 16.42 -0.52 -1.07
N HIS A 98 15.32 0.23 -1.27
CA HIS A 98 14.04 -0.27 -1.74
C HIS A 98 14.18 -0.99 -3.09
N VAL A 99 14.91 -0.40 -4.04
CA VAL A 99 15.27 -1.05 -5.31
C VAL A 99 15.89 -2.43 -5.07
N THR A 100 16.86 -2.52 -4.16
CA THR A 100 17.56 -3.77 -3.86
C THR A 100 16.66 -4.79 -3.18
N ILE A 101 15.76 -4.35 -2.29
CA ILE A 101 14.78 -5.21 -1.62
C ILE A 101 13.83 -5.82 -2.66
N LEU A 102 13.26 -5.01 -3.54
CA LEU A 102 12.31 -5.47 -4.56
C LEU A 102 12.97 -6.38 -5.60
N GLN A 103 14.21 -6.08 -6.01
CA GLN A 103 14.98 -6.96 -6.89
C GLN A 103 15.19 -8.35 -6.27
N LYS A 104 15.46 -8.42 -4.96
CA LYS A 104 15.60 -9.70 -4.26
C LYS A 104 14.29 -10.48 -4.19
N LEU A 105 13.17 -9.81 -3.90
CA LEU A 105 11.86 -10.45 -3.91
C LEU A 105 11.45 -10.95 -5.30
N LEU A 106 11.88 -10.25 -6.36
CA LEU A 106 11.65 -10.66 -7.74
C LEU A 106 12.61 -11.76 -8.22
N ASP A 107 13.75 -11.97 -7.55
CA ASP A 107 14.68 -13.08 -7.83
C ASP A 107 14.19 -14.41 -7.23
N ASP A 108 12.92 -14.71 -7.45
CA ASP A 108 12.26 -15.92 -6.98
C ASP A 108 12.22 -16.97 -8.10
N SER A 109 12.39 -18.26 -7.77
CA SER A 109 12.27 -19.35 -8.75
C SER A 109 10.90 -19.37 -9.41
N ASP A 110 9.86 -19.02 -8.65
CA ASP A 110 8.45 -19.12 -9.01
C ASP A 110 7.94 -17.85 -9.71
N ASN A 111 8.77 -16.80 -9.81
CA ASN A 111 8.44 -15.59 -10.54
C ASN A 111 8.21 -15.90 -12.04
N PRO A 112 6.97 -15.76 -12.55
CA PRO A 112 6.62 -16.10 -13.92
C PRO A 112 6.95 -14.98 -14.92
N LEU A 113 7.44 -13.83 -14.45
CA LEU A 113 7.79 -12.69 -15.30
C LEU A 113 9.03 -12.99 -16.15
N ASN A 114 9.06 -12.44 -17.35
CA ASN A 114 10.20 -12.52 -18.25
C ASN A 114 10.46 -11.13 -18.89
N PRO A 115 11.55 -10.43 -18.52
CA PRO A 115 12.53 -10.83 -17.50
C PRO A 115 11.92 -10.89 -16.09
N LYS A 116 12.48 -11.72 -15.20
CA LYS A 116 12.04 -11.82 -13.79
C LYS A 116 12.15 -10.49 -13.05
N ILE A 117 13.32 -9.86 -13.21
CA ILE A 117 13.62 -8.54 -12.70
C ILE A 117 13.64 -7.61 -13.89
N ARG A 118 12.77 -6.59 -13.91
CA ARG A 118 12.83 -5.59 -14.99
C ARG A 118 14.16 -4.82 -14.93
N PRO A 119 14.75 -4.49 -16.09
CA PRO A 119 15.86 -3.56 -16.12
C PRO A 119 15.38 -2.16 -15.70
N THR A 120 16.33 -1.32 -15.25
CA THR A 120 16.07 0.09 -15.00
C THR A 120 15.50 0.75 -16.27
N PRO A 121 14.36 1.45 -16.18
CA PRO A 121 13.77 2.11 -17.32
C PRO A 121 14.69 3.22 -17.85
N VAL A 122 14.57 3.56 -19.13
CA VAL A 122 15.20 4.77 -19.67
C VAL A 122 14.50 5.99 -19.07
N LEU A 123 15.25 6.79 -18.32
CA LEU A 123 14.72 7.94 -17.60
C LEU A 123 14.87 9.24 -18.40
N ASN A 124 13.87 10.12 -18.29
CA ASN A 124 13.94 11.48 -18.78
C ASN A 124 14.70 12.36 -17.78
N LEU A 125 16.03 12.45 -17.96
CA LEU A 125 16.90 13.20 -17.04
C LEU A 125 16.53 14.68 -16.96
N SER A 126 16.06 15.28 -18.05
CA SER A 126 15.62 16.68 -18.06
C SER A 126 14.43 16.93 -17.13
N SER A 127 13.49 15.98 -17.05
CA SER A 127 12.36 16.06 -16.11
C SER A 127 12.78 15.81 -14.67
N LEU A 128 13.80 14.97 -14.43
CA LEU A 128 14.26 14.62 -13.09
C LEU A 128 15.12 15.71 -12.43
N VAL A 129 15.87 16.47 -13.22
CA VAL A 129 16.73 17.57 -12.74
C VAL A 129 15.87 18.73 -12.24
N GLN A 130 15.96 19.06 -10.95
CA GLN A 130 15.23 20.18 -10.36
C GLN A 130 16.04 21.49 -10.43
N HIS A 131 15.34 22.61 -10.58
CA HIS A 131 15.99 23.92 -10.81
C HIS A 131 16.43 24.60 -9.53
N ASN A 132 15.74 24.35 -8.42
CA ASN A 132 16.00 24.96 -7.12
C ASN A 132 15.49 24.04 -5.99
N LEU A 133 15.85 24.39 -4.75
CA LEU A 133 15.49 23.60 -3.57
C LEU A 133 13.97 23.45 -3.39
N GLN A 134 13.19 24.50 -3.68
CA GLN A 134 11.73 24.45 -3.56
C GLN A 134 11.13 23.44 -4.54
N SER A 135 11.54 23.48 -5.81
CA SER A 135 11.11 22.49 -6.82
C SER A 135 11.53 21.08 -6.43
N PHE A 136 12.75 20.90 -5.89
CA PHE A 136 13.19 19.61 -5.36
C PHE A 136 12.28 19.09 -4.25
N LEU A 137 12.05 19.87 -3.19
CA LEU A 137 11.21 19.43 -2.08
C LEU A 137 9.75 19.18 -2.51
N THR A 138 9.21 20.01 -3.41
CA THR A 138 7.85 19.81 -3.93
C THR A 138 7.72 18.54 -4.78
N THR A 139 8.68 18.26 -5.66
CA THR A 139 8.68 17.03 -6.46
C THR A 139 8.95 15.80 -5.59
N ALA A 140 9.87 15.89 -4.62
CA ALA A 140 10.12 14.86 -3.63
C ALA A 140 8.84 14.49 -2.89
N ALA A 141 8.15 15.49 -2.30
CA ALA A 141 6.87 15.24 -1.61
C ALA A 141 5.84 14.59 -2.54
N ALA A 142 5.75 15.02 -3.81
CA ALA A 142 4.82 14.42 -4.76
C ALA A 142 5.14 12.95 -5.07
N PHE A 143 6.43 12.59 -5.13
CA PHE A 143 6.88 11.20 -5.25
C PHE A 143 6.48 10.39 -4.03
N GLU A 144 6.92 10.76 -2.81
CA GLU A 144 6.64 9.99 -1.59
C GLU A 144 5.13 9.83 -1.31
N ASN A 145 4.32 10.88 -1.52
CA ASN A 145 2.86 10.76 -1.37
C ASN A 145 2.26 9.82 -2.44
N THR A 146 2.86 9.76 -3.62
CA THR A 146 2.46 8.82 -4.68
C THR A 146 2.90 7.40 -4.34
N GLY A 147 4.13 7.21 -3.87
CA GLY A 147 4.67 5.94 -3.37
C GLY A 147 3.78 5.38 -2.26
N SER A 148 3.63 6.12 -1.15
CA SER A 148 2.78 5.78 0.01
C SER A 148 1.39 5.28 -0.40
N GLY A 149 0.66 6.07 -1.20
CA GLY A 149 -0.66 5.69 -1.67
C GLY A 149 -0.66 4.50 -2.63
N THR A 150 0.37 4.35 -3.47
CA THR A 150 0.46 3.23 -4.42
C THR A 150 0.75 1.91 -3.70
N TYR A 151 1.72 1.89 -2.79
CA TYR A 151 1.96 0.74 -1.92
C TYR A 151 0.69 0.36 -1.17
N GLY A 152 0.04 1.34 -0.52
CA GLY A 152 -1.22 1.13 0.19
C GLY A 152 -2.33 0.54 -0.70
N GLY A 153 -2.45 0.99 -1.95
CA GLY A 153 -3.40 0.44 -2.92
C GLY A 153 -3.04 -0.97 -3.40
N ALA A 154 -1.76 -1.27 -3.55
CA ALA A 154 -1.30 -2.58 -4.00
C ALA A 154 -1.52 -3.67 -2.96
N LEU A 155 -1.49 -3.34 -1.66
CA LEU A 155 -1.71 -4.28 -0.55
C LEU A 155 -3.03 -5.05 -0.64
N PHE A 156 -4.06 -4.49 -1.28
CA PHE A 156 -5.35 -5.17 -1.46
C PHE A 156 -5.28 -6.43 -2.33
N ALA A 157 -4.27 -6.53 -3.19
CA ALA A 157 -4.10 -7.61 -4.14
C ALA A 157 -2.90 -8.52 -3.82
N VAL A 158 -2.26 -8.34 -2.66
CA VAL A 158 -1.17 -9.20 -2.18
C VAL A 158 -1.73 -10.43 -1.47
N GLN A 159 -1.40 -11.63 -1.95
CA GLN A 159 -1.81 -12.90 -1.34
C GLN A 159 -0.72 -13.54 -0.47
N GLN A 160 0.56 -13.38 -0.82
CA GLN A 160 1.66 -14.02 -0.09
C GLN A 160 1.91 -13.26 1.22
N THR A 161 1.56 -13.88 2.34
CA THR A 161 1.52 -13.22 3.66
C THR A 161 2.80 -13.36 4.49
N GLU A 162 3.73 -14.22 4.08
CA GLU A 162 4.90 -14.56 4.89
C GLU A 162 6.10 -13.64 4.62
N GLU A 163 6.26 -13.19 3.38
CA GLU A 163 7.42 -12.41 2.94
C GLU A 163 7.01 -11.14 2.20
N TYR A 164 6.10 -11.24 1.23
CA TYR A 164 5.74 -10.11 0.37
C TYR A 164 4.88 -9.11 1.11
N PHE A 165 3.82 -9.55 1.79
CA PHE A 165 2.95 -8.65 2.54
C PHE A 165 3.70 -7.89 3.65
N PRO A 166 4.50 -8.53 4.53
CA PRO A 166 5.26 -7.80 5.56
C PRO A 166 6.22 -6.78 4.96
N THR A 167 6.89 -7.13 3.86
CA THR A 167 7.83 -6.22 3.18
C THR A 167 7.09 -5.04 2.54
N ALA A 168 6.00 -5.29 1.81
CA ALA A 168 5.21 -4.25 1.16
C ALA A 168 4.58 -3.28 2.17
N VAL A 169 4.08 -3.78 3.31
CA VAL A 169 3.59 -2.94 4.41
C VAL A 169 4.73 -2.13 5.02
N GLY A 170 5.90 -2.75 5.21
CA GLY A 170 7.10 -2.08 5.70
C GLY A 170 7.47 -0.88 4.84
N LEU A 171 7.63 -1.10 3.54
CA LEU A 171 7.91 -0.07 2.54
C LEU A 171 6.84 1.02 2.55
N CYS A 172 5.55 0.65 2.49
CA CYS A 172 4.44 1.60 2.60
C CYS A 172 4.58 2.53 3.82
N THR A 173 4.99 2.00 4.97
CA THR A 173 5.14 2.81 6.19
C THR A 173 6.39 3.70 6.20
N VAL A 174 7.40 3.37 5.41
CA VAL A 174 8.61 4.19 5.20
C VAL A 174 8.25 5.36 4.28
N GLU A 175 7.62 5.07 3.13
CA GLU A 175 7.08 6.07 2.20
C GLU A 175 6.18 7.10 2.91
N SER A 176 5.25 6.65 3.75
CA SER A 176 4.38 7.56 4.50
C SER A 176 5.16 8.49 5.45
N ARG A 177 6.30 8.05 6.00
CA ARG A 177 7.16 8.88 6.87
C ARG A 177 7.95 9.88 6.05
N HIS A 178 8.50 9.47 4.91
CA HIS A 178 9.15 10.37 3.97
C HIS A 178 8.19 11.47 3.51
N ALA A 179 6.99 11.07 3.06
CA ALA A 179 5.92 11.98 2.65
C ALA A 179 5.56 12.97 3.77
N SER A 180 5.33 12.47 4.99
CA SER A 180 5.00 13.31 6.14
C SER A 180 6.10 14.33 6.47
N PHE A 181 7.36 13.92 6.43
CA PHE A 181 8.51 14.80 6.66
C PHE A 181 8.62 15.90 5.60
N LEU A 182 8.55 15.55 4.32
CA LEU A 182 8.63 16.51 3.22
C LEU A 182 7.42 17.45 3.20
N ASN A 183 6.22 16.93 3.47
CA ASN A 183 5.02 17.75 3.63
C ASN A 183 5.20 18.77 4.75
N ALA A 184 5.76 18.38 5.89
CA ALA A 184 6.04 19.31 6.99
C ALA A 184 7.04 20.41 6.60
N LEU A 185 8.12 20.09 5.87
CA LEU A 185 9.06 21.09 5.35
C LEU A 185 8.39 22.09 4.41
N LEU A 186 7.38 21.65 3.66
CA LEU A 186 6.59 22.46 2.74
C LEU A 186 5.39 23.16 3.41
N SER A 187 5.25 23.07 4.73
CA SER A 187 4.09 23.56 5.48
C SER A 187 2.75 23.01 4.94
N GLN A 188 2.76 21.76 4.47
CA GLN A 188 1.59 21.01 4.01
C GLN A 188 1.10 20.04 5.11
N PRO A 189 -0.14 19.54 5.00
CA PRO A 189 -0.64 18.48 5.88
C PRO A 189 0.24 17.23 5.83
N LEU A 190 0.48 16.57 6.97
CA LEU A 190 1.31 15.36 7.03
C LEU A 190 0.75 14.25 6.14
N VAL A 191 -0.57 14.05 6.20
CA VAL A 191 -1.34 13.24 5.26
C VAL A 191 -2.15 14.20 4.38
N PRO A 192 -2.17 14.02 3.04
CA PRO A 192 -2.94 14.87 2.14
C PRO A 192 -4.39 15.11 2.60
N ASP A 193 -4.91 16.30 2.31
CA ASP A 193 -6.27 16.72 2.68
C ASP A 193 -6.61 16.68 4.18
N PHE A 194 -5.59 16.68 5.06
CA PHE A 194 -5.76 16.46 6.51
C PHE A 194 -6.49 15.15 6.84
N ALA A 195 -6.38 14.15 5.96
CA ALA A 195 -7.03 12.88 6.15
C ALA A 195 -6.48 12.16 7.40
N ALA A 196 -7.37 11.48 8.14
CA ALA A 196 -6.97 10.64 9.27
C ALA A 196 -6.42 9.27 8.82
N VAL A 197 -6.61 8.92 7.55
CA VAL A 197 -6.24 7.65 6.94
C VAL A 197 -5.67 7.94 5.56
N GLU A 198 -4.50 7.38 5.26
CA GLU A 198 -3.90 7.45 3.93
C GLU A 198 -4.84 6.82 2.89
N SER A 199 -4.96 7.48 1.74
CA SER A 199 -5.85 7.00 0.67
C SER A 199 -5.07 6.20 -0.37
N PRO A 200 -5.52 4.99 -0.72
CA PRO A 200 -4.87 4.20 -1.76
C PRO A 200 -4.96 4.91 -3.11
N ILE A 201 -3.87 4.90 -3.87
CA ILE A 201 -3.79 5.45 -5.21
C ILE A 201 -3.85 4.31 -6.22
N GLN A 202 -4.71 4.45 -7.22
CA GLN A 202 -4.82 3.49 -8.31
C GLN A 202 -3.58 3.56 -9.22
N GLN A 203 -3.09 2.41 -9.67
CA GLN A 203 -1.90 2.33 -10.55
C GLN A 203 -1.98 3.27 -11.77
N GLY A 204 -3.16 3.49 -12.36
CA GLY A 204 -3.31 4.38 -13.52
C GLY A 204 -3.03 5.85 -13.16
N VAL A 205 -3.44 6.27 -11.97
CA VAL A 205 -3.11 7.60 -11.43
C VAL A 205 -1.61 7.68 -11.15
N THR A 206 -1.03 6.66 -10.53
CA THR A 206 0.42 6.57 -10.31
C THR A 206 1.20 6.71 -11.62
N LEU A 207 0.85 5.92 -12.65
CA LEU A 207 1.49 5.98 -13.96
C LEU A 207 1.38 7.37 -14.59
N SER A 208 0.23 8.03 -14.49
CA SER A 208 0.08 9.40 -15.01
C SER A 208 0.98 10.42 -14.31
N ARG A 209 1.28 10.23 -13.02
CA ARG A 209 2.18 11.09 -12.26
C ARG A 209 3.64 10.85 -12.62
N VAL A 210 4.03 9.61 -12.87
CA VAL A 210 5.44 9.25 -13.12
C VAL A 210 5.84 9.19 -14.59
N ALA A 211 4.88 9.07 -15.52
CA ALA A 211 5.14 8.99 -16.96
C ALA A 211 6.04 10.11 -17.51
N PRO A 212 5.96 11.38 -17.07
CA PRO A 212 6.85 12.44 -17.56
C PRO A 212 8.35 12.23 -17.27
N PHE A 213 8.69 11.36 -16.31
CA PHE A 213 10.07 11.06 -15.90
C PHE A 213 10.67 9.85 -16.62
N VAL A 214 9.91 9.20 -17.50
CA VAL A 214 10.33 8.01 -18.22
C VAL A 214 10.28 8.26 -19.73
N SER A 215 11.28 7.74 -20.43
CA SER A 215 11.37 7.78 -21.91
C SER A 215 11.54 6.38 -22.49
N ASP A 216 11.31 5.33 -21.70
CA ASP A 216 11.51 3.93 -22.06
C ASP A 216 10.50 3.44 -23.11
N PRO A 217 10.91 3.20 -24.37
CA PRO A 217 10.02 2.68 -25.39
C PRO A 217 10.04 1.14 -25.46
N VAL A 218 10.89 0.45 -24.68
CA VAL A 218 11.24 -0.96 -24.90
C VAL A 218 10.51 -1.89 -23.93
N VAL A 219 10.57 -1.61 -22.63
CA VAL A 219 9.97 -2.49 -21.61
C VAL A 219 8.53 -2.09 -21.29
N GLY A 220 8.16 -0.84 -21.57
CA GLY A 220 6.84 -0.29 -21.31
C GLY A 220 6.56 -0.06 -19.82
N PHE A 221 5.36 0.45 -19.55
CA PHE A 221 4.87 0.64 -18.19
C PHE A 221 4.38 -0.69 -17.61
N PRO A 222 4.76 -1.02 -16.37
CA PRO A 222 4.26 -2.22 -15.71
C PRO A 222 2.79 -2.03 -15.34
N SER A 223 2.11 -3.15 -15.08
CA SER A 223 0.75 -3.14 -14.54
C SER A 223 0.49 -4.41 -13.72
N PHE A 224 -0.44 -4.30 -12.78
CA PHE A 224 -0.95 -5.41 -11.98
C PHE A 224 -2.48 -5.38 -11.94
N ASP A 225 -3.12 -6.45 -11.49
CA ASP A 225 -4.57 -6.47 -11.27
C ASP A 225 -4.88 -6.01 -9.83
N PRO A 226 -5.57 -4.88 -9.61
CA PRO A 226 -5.80 -4.36 -8.26
C PRO A 226 -6.85 -5.15 -7.46
N VAL A 227 -7.54 -6.12 -8.07
CA VAL A 227 -8.59 -6.91 -7.40
C VAL A 227 -8.30 -8.41 -7.36
N ASN A 228 -7.37 -8.90 -8.19
CA ASN A 228 -7.01 -10.30 -8.23
C ASN A 228 -5.83 -10.63 -7.29
N ALA A 229 -6.13 -11.14 -6.10
CA ALA A 229 -5.13 -11.71 -5.21
C ALA A 229 -4.68 -13.09 -5.73
N SER A 230 -3.47 -13.16 -6.30
CA SER A 230 -2.85 -14.40 -6.81
C SER A 230 -1.33 -14.30 -6.80
N ASP A 231 -0.63 -15.44 -6.72
CA ASP A 231 0.84 -15.45 -6.73
C ASP A 231 1.45 -14.78 -7.96
N PRO A 232 0.99 -15.03 -9.20
CA PRO A 232 1.47 -14.29 -10.37
C PRO A 232 1.24 -12.78 -10.27
N ASN A 233 0.15 -12.36 -9.64
CA ASN A 233 -0.14 -10.94 -9.48
C ASN A 233 0.73 -10.29 -8.40
N ASN A 234 1.17 -11.03 -7.38
CA ASN A 234 2.16 -10.52 -6.42
C ASN A 234 3.45 -10.08 -7.13
N PHE A 235 3.95 -10.87 -8.08
CA PHE A 235 5.13 -10.50 -8.87
C PHE A 235 4.90 -9.27 -9.75
N ARG A 236 3.68 -9.11 -10.31
CA ARG A 236 3.30 -7.92 -11.06
C ARG A 236 3.26 -6.67 -10.19
N ILE A 237 2.80 -6.80 -8.95
CA ILE A 237 2.84 -5.73 -7.95
C ILE A 237 4.30 -5.34 -7.66
N LEU A 238 5.15 -6.32 -7.36
CA LEU A 238 6.59 -6.06 -7.09
C LEU A 238 7.30 -5.42 -8.28
N ASP A 239 7.02 -5.87 -9.51
CA ASP A 239 7.57 -5.26 -10.74
C ASP A 239 7.09 -3.81 -10.94
N PHE A 240 5.83 -3.54 -10.59
CA PHE A 240 5.29 -2.18 -10.62
C PHE A 240 5.95 -1.28 -9.59
N LEU A 241 6.13 -1.76 -8.37
CA LEU A 241 6.78 -1.01 -7.30
C LEU A 241 8.26 -0.76 -7.64
N LEU A 242 8.98 -1.76 -8.15
CA LEU A 242 10.38 -1.62 -8.57
C LEU A 242 10.54 -0.54 -9.64
N PHE A 243 9.57 -0.40 -10.52
CA PHE A 243 9.55 0.68 -11.51
C PHE A 243 9.47 2.07 -10.89
N LEU A 244 8.68 2.26 -9.82
CA LEU A 244 8.62 3.54 -9.10
C LEU A 244 9.94 3.83 -8.41
N GLU A 245 10.48 2.84 -7.69
CA GLU A 245 11.73 2.97 -6.94
C GLU A 245 12.91 3.35 -7.85
N TYR A 246 12.95 2.83 -9.08
CA TYR A 246 13.99 3.25 -10.05
C TYR A 246 13.92 4.75 -10.38
N ILE A 247 12.72 5.32 -10.45
CA ILE A 247 12.52 6.74 -10.77
C ILE A 247 12.90 7.59 -9.56
N GLU A 248 12.44 7.22 -8.37
CA GLU A 248 12.68 7.93 -7.11
C GLU A 248 14.16 7.87 -6.70
N ALA A 249 14.77 6.68 -6.69
CA ALA A 249 16.20 6.54 -6.42
C ALA A 249 17.06 7.37 -7.39
N ALA A 250 16.68 7.43 -8.67
CA ALA A 250 17.35 8.29 -9.64
C ALA A 250 17.12 9.79 -9.37
N PHE A 251 15.90 10.18 -9.03
CA PHE A 251 15.56 11.55 -8.66
C PHE A 251 16.42 12.05 -7.48
N TYR A 252 16.50 11.29 -6.39
CA TYR A 252 17.30 11.67 -5.23
C TYR A 252 18.79 11.68 -5.55
N ARG A 253 19.31 10.65 -6.23
CA ARG A 253 20.72 10.60 -6.64
C ARG A 253 21.15 11.80 -7.49
N ILE A 254 20.26 12.33 -8.34
CA ILE A 254 20.53 13.50 -9.18
C ILE A 254 20.51 14.79 -8.37
N ASN A 255 19.56 14.95 -7.43
CA ASN A 255 19.26 16.25 -6.83
C ASN A 255 19.86 16.46 -5.44
N VAL A 256 20.02 15.41 -4.63
CA VAL A 256 20.54 15.56 -3.26
C VAL A 256 21.95 16.19 -3.24
N PRO A 257 22.93 15.76 -4.05
CA PRO A 257 24.26 16.39 -4.06
C PRO A 257 24.25 17.87 -4.50
N ARG A 258 23.17 18.33 -5.16
CA ARG A 258 23.05 19.71 -5.66
C ARG A 258 22.50 20.66 -4.59
N PHE A 259 21.64 20.17 -3.70
CA PHE A 259 20.96 20.99 -2.70
C PHE A 259 21.42 20.73 -1.27
N PHE A 260 21.96 19.54 -1.02
CA PHE A 260 22.45 19.04 0.27
C PHE A 260 23.82 18.35 0.10
N PRO A 261 24.86 19.09 -0.33
CA PRO A 261 26.20 18.55 -0.57
C PRO A 261 26.93 18.15 0.71
#